data_AF-A0A969XA57-F1
#
_entry.id   AF-A0A969XA57-F1
#
_cell.length_a   1.000
_cell.length_b   1.000
_cell.length_c   1.000
_cell.angle_alpha   90.00
_cell.angle_beta   90.00
_cell.angle_gamma   90.00
#
_symmetry.space_group_name_H-M   'P 1'
#
loop_
_entity.id
_entity.type
_entity.pdbx_description
1 polymer ?
#
loop_
_entity_poly.entity_id
_entity_poly.type
_entity_poly.pdbx_seq_one_letter_code
_entity_poly.pdbx_strand_id
1 'polypeptide(L)'
;AQERGNMFIGPGTPVYEGMVVGSNPRSEDIVVNVCKKKHVTNMRASGSDDSLRLVPPLQYSLEQYLEFVADDELIEVTPKNIRLRKRILNTEMRAKNRSAKNSDT
;
A
#
# COMPACT_ATOMS: atom_id res chain seq x y z
N ALA A 1 -0.10 -6.35 7.32
CA ALA A 1 -0.15 -5.72 5.98
C ALA A 1 0.07 -6.78 4.91
N GLN A 2 1.13 -7.58 5.03
CA GLN A 2 1.44 -8.70 4.14
C GLN A 2 0.30 -9.73 3.93
N GLU A 3 -0.54 -9.98 4.95
CA GLU A 3 -1.73 -10.84 4.77
C GLU A 3 -2.78 -10.29 3.78
N ARG A 4 -2.69 -8.99 3.43
CA ARG A 4 -3.64 -8.29 2.56
C ARG A 4 -3.12 -8.11 1.13
N GLY A 5 -1.91 -8.58 0.82
CA GLY A 5 -1.32 -8.39 -0.50
C GLY A 5 0.21 -8.47 -0.53
N ASN A 6 0.76 -8.32 -1.73
CA ASN A 6 2.20 -8.35 -1.95
C ASN A 6 2.80 -6.98 -1.64
N MET A 7 3.83 -6.94 -0.82
CA MET A 7 4.45 -5.68 -0.39
C MET A 7 5.56 -5.26 -1.37
N PHE A 8 5.69 -3.95 -1.61
CA PHE A 8 6.80 -3.36 -2.38
C PHE A 8 7.94 -2.86 -1.48
N ILE A 9 7.64 -2.69 -0.18
CA ILE A 9 8.58 -2.15 0.80
C ILE A 9 8.98 -3.22 1.81
N GLY A 10 10.22 -3.13 2.28
CA GLY A 10 10.75 -3.97 3.35
C GLY A 10 10.43 -3.43 4.75
N PRO A 11 10.80 -4.19 5.79
CA PRO A 11 10.72 -3.70 7.16
C PRO A 11 11.66 -2.50 7.37
N GLY A 12 11.17 -1.48 8.08
CA GLY A 12 11.96 -0.28 8.41
C GLY A 12 12.06 0.76 7.29
N THR A 13 11.47 0.51 6.11
CA THR A 13 11.41 1.52 5.05
C THR A 13 10.57 2.74 5.50
N PRO A 14 11.10 3.96 5.43
CA PRO A 14 10.33 5.17 5.73
C PRO A 14 9.19 5.33 4.72
N VAL A 15 7.99 5.64 5.24
CA VAL A 15 6.78 5.83 4.44
C VAL A 15 6.14 7.17 4.75
N TYR A 16 5.33 7.66 3.81
CA TYR A 16 4.54 8.88 3.97
C TYR A 16 3.09 8.65 3.54
N GLU A 17 2.18 9.55 3.93
CA GLU A 17 0.76 9.42 3.60
C GLU A 17 0.55 9.40 2.07
N GLY A 18 -0.25 8.45 1.59
CA GLY A 18 -0.57 8.30 0.17
C GLY A 18 0.51 7.61 -0.66
N MET A 19 1.62 7.19 -0.04
CA MET A 19 2.55 6.23 -0.64
C MET A 19 1.87 4.86 -0.78
N VAL A 20 2.02 4.23 -1.94
CA VAL A 20 1.55 2.86 -2.18
C VAL A 20 2.65 1.89 -1.77
N VAL A 21 2.29 0.99 -0.85
CA VAL A 21 3.22 0.11 -0.14
C VAL A 21 3.16 -1.35 -0.59
N GLY A 22 2.18 -1.69 -1.43
CA GLY A 22 1.95 -3.02 -1.94
C GLY A 22 0.73 -3.09 -2.86
N SER A 23 0.55 -4.23 -3.52
CA SER A 23 -0.62 -4.53 -4.35
C SER A 23 -1.62 -5.41 -3.60
N ASN A 24 -2.89 -5.06 -3.73
CA ASN A 24 -4.00 -5.89 -3.27
C ASN A 24 -4.42 -6.84 -4.40
N PRO A 25 -4.60 -8.16 -4.16
CA PRO A 25 -5.16 -9.07 -5.17
C PRO A 25 -6.61 -8.75 -5.53
N ARG A 26 -7.33 -7.99 -4.69
CA ARG A 26 -8.67 -7.49 -4.99
C ARG A 26 -8.58 -6.14 -5.70
N SER A 27 -9.54 -5.85 -6.57
CA SER A 27 -9.64 -4.60 -7.35
C SER A 27 -9.93 -3.35 -6.51
N GLU A 28 -9.97 -3.47 -5.18
CA GLU A 28 -10.32 -2.38 -4.26
C GLU A 28 -9.07 -1.86 -3.53
N ASP A 29 -8.95 -0.53 -3.46
CA ASP A 29 -7.88 0.10 -2.69
C ASP A 29 -8.15 -0.02 -1.18
N ILE A 30 -7.14 -0.45 -0.43
CA ILE A 30 -7.20 -0.54 1.03
C ILE A 30 -6.22 0.46 1.64
N VAL A 31 -6.73 1.34 2.48
CA VAL A 31 -5.90 2.23 3.30
C VAL A 31 -5.39 1.45 4.51
N VAL A 32 -4.07 1.35 4.62
CA VAL A 32 -3.41 0.62 5.70
C VAL A 32 -2.39 1.50 6.42
N ASN A 33 -2.31 1.36 7.73
CA ASN A 33 -1.20 1.89 8.51
C ASN A 33 -0.14 0.79 8.65
N VAL A 34 1.02 0.99 8.01
CA VAL A 34 2.14 0.04 8.06
C VAL A 34 3.10 0.27 9.22
N CYS A 35 3.08 1.45 9.84
CA CYS A 35 3.95 1.80 10.97
C CYS A 35 3.45 1.24 12.30
N LYS A 36 2.14 0.97 12.41
CA LYS A 36 1.52 0.45 13.63
C LYS A 36 1.35 -1.06 13.53
N LYS A 37 1.79 -1.80 14.55
CA LYS A 37 1.47 -3.23 14.70
C LYS A 37 -0.05 -3.34 14.82
N LYS A 38 -0.68 -4.06 13.90
CA LYS A 38 -2.10 -4.40 14.03
C LYS A 38 -2.21 -5.34 15.22
N HIS A 39 -2.89 -4.89 16.28
CA HIS A 39 -3.24 -5.78 17.38
C HIS A 39 -4.23 -6.82 16.84
N VAL A 40 -3.83 -8.09 16.81
CA VAL A 40 -4.71 -9.19 16.40
C VAL A 40 -5.63 -9.49 17.59
N THR A 41 -6.73 -8.75 17.73
CA THR A 41 -7.71 -8.97 18.80
C THR A 41 -8.64 -10.16 18.53
N ASN A 42 -8.63 -10.73 17.31
CA ASN A 42 -9.39 -11.94 16.96
C ASN A 42 -8.65 -13.27 17.23
N MET A 43 -7.57 -13.26 18.04
CA MET A 43 -6.84 -14.48 18.37
C MET A 43 -7.48 -15.20 19.57
N ARG A 44 -8.57 -15.92 19.30
CA ARG A 44 -9.16 -16.90 20.22
C ARG A 44 -8.66 -18.30 19.86
N ALA A 45 -7.34 -18.52 19.91
CA ALA A 45 -6.76 -19.85 19.91
C ALA A 45 -5.30 -19.80 20.41
N SER A 46 -5.08 -20.59 21.45
CA SER A 46 -3.84 -21.12 22.00
C SER A 46 -2.77 -21.53 20.98
N GLY A 47 -1.51 -21.23 21.29
CA GLY A 47 -0.36 -22.06 20.89
C GLY A 47 0.67 -21.38 19.99
N SER A 48 1.91 -21.34 20.49
CA SER A 48 3.19 -21.02 19.84
C SER A 48 3.41 -19.59 19.32
N ASP A 49 4.46 -18.96 19.85
CA ASP A 49 5.15 -17.79 19.28
C ASP A 49 5.57 -18.10 17.83
N ASP A 50 4.68 -17.80 16.88
CA ASP A 50 4.98 -17.92 15.46
C ASP A 50 5.87 -16.74 15.08
N SER A 51 7.17 -17.02 14.92
CA SER A 51 8.14 -16.02 14.45
C SER A 51 7.66 -15.49 13.10
N LEU A 52 7.14 -14.26 13.07
CA LEU A 52 6.60 -13.63 11.86
C LEU A 52 7.67 -13.59 10.76
N ARG A 53 7.60 -14.54 9.81
CA ARG A 53 8.45 -14.55 8.61
C ARG A 53 7.86 -13.59 7.59
N LEU A 54 8.57 -12.50 7.35
CA LEU A 54 8.19 -11.53 6.32
C LEU A 54 8.54 -12.07 4.94
N VAL A 55 7.58 -12.02 4.02
CA VAL A 55 7.81 -12.33 2.61
C VAL A 55 8.66 -11.20 2.02
N PRO A 56 9.72 -11.52 1.25
CA PRO A 56 10.53 -10.50 0.60
C PRO A 56 9.67 -9.55 -0.25
N PRO A 57 9.94 -8.24 -0.21
CA PRO A 57 9.20 -7.29 -1.01
C PRO A 57 9.47 -7.48 -2.50
N LEU A 58 8.44 -7.27 -3.31
CA LEU A 58 8.57 -7.21 -4.77
C LEU A 58 9.23 -5.89 -5.16
N GLN A 59 10.35 -5.97 -5.87
CA GLN A 59 11.02 -4.81 -6.44
C GLN A 59 10.76 -4.78 -7.93
N TYR A 60 10.05 -3.74 -8.38
CA TYR A 60 9.81 -3.50 -9.79
C TYR A 60 10.86 -2.57 -10.40
N SER A 61 11.15 -2.82 -11.67
CA SER A 61 11.84 -1.87 -12.55
C SER A 61 10.96 -0.65 -12.86
N LEU A 62 11.55 0.41 -13.39
CA LEU A 62 10.82 1.62 -13.75
C LEU A 62 9.74 1.35 -14.80
N GLU A 63 10.08 0.50 -15.77
CA GLU A 63 9.21 0.07 -16.85
C GLU A 63 7.98 -0.68 -16.32
N GLN A 64 8.20 -1.59 -15.35
CA GLN A 64 7.11 -2.31 -14.68
C GLN A 64 6.22 -1.36 -13.87
N TYR A 65 6.79 -0.34 -13.21
CA TYR A 65 5.97 0.67 -12.53
C TYR A 65 5.13 1.50 -13.52
N LEU A 66 5.68 1.83 -14.69
CA LEU A 66 4.96 2.55 -15.75
C LEU A 66 3.79 1.73 -16.31
N GLU A 67 3.91 0.41 -16.39
CA GLU A 67 2.82 -0.46 -16.79
C GLU A 67 1.76 -0.62 -15.68
N PHE A 68 2.19 -0.55 -14.42
CA PHE A 68 1.31 -0.75 -13.26
C PHE A 68 0.50 0.49 -12.85
N VAL A 69 0.99 1.69 -13.13
CA VAL A 69 0.41 2.95 -12.61
C VAL A 69 -1.01 3.21 -13.15
N ALA A 70 -1.94 3.55 -12.26
CA ALA A 70 -3.29 3.98 -12.64
C ALA A 70 -3.44 5.50 -12.81
N ASP A 71 -4.55 5.97 -13.37
CA ASP A 71 -4.83 7.40 -13.60
C ASP A 71 -4.83 8.27 -12.33
N ASP A 72 -5.12 7.68 -11.16
CA ASP A 72 -5.11 8.36 -9.86
C ASP A 72 -3.79 8.21 -9.10
N GLU A 73 -2.77 7.67 -9.75
CA GLU A 73 -1.45 7.37 -9.21
C GLU A 73 -0.34 8.10 -9.98
N LEU A 74 0.80 8.25 -9.31
CA LEU A 74 2.00 8.87 -9.83
C LEU A 74 3.22 8.09 -9.37
N ILE A 75 4.25 8.08 -10.21
CA ILE A 75 5.55 7.50 -9.89
C ILE A 75 6.46 8.64 -9.42
N GLU A 76 7.00 8.51 -8.21
CA GLU A 76 8.02 9.40 -7.67
C GLU A 76 9.39 8.78 -7.96
N VAL A 77 10.15 9.42 -8.84
CA VAL A 77 11.50 8.97 -9.20
C VAL A 77 12.54 9.87 -8.55
N THR A 78 13.45 9.24 -7.82
CA THR A 78 14.66 9.88 -7.28
C THR A 78 15.87 9.05 -7.71
N PRO A 79 17.10 9.59 -7.73
CA PRO A 79 18.28 8.83 -8.15
C PRO A 79 18.52 7.54 -7.36
N LYS A 80 17.96 7.43 -6.15
CA LYS A 80 18.14 6.28 -5.26
C LYS A 80 16.89 5.39 -5.13
N ASN A 81 15.71 5.88 -5.47
CA ASN A 81 14.45 5.19 -5.22
C ASN A 81 13.41 5.52 -6.28
N ILE A 82 12.63 4.50 -6.64
CA ILE A 82 11.38 4.64 -7.39
C ILE A 82 10.26 4.23 -6.44
N ARG A 83 9.23 5.08 -6.30
CA ARG A 83 8.08 4.84 -5.43
C ARG A 83 6.79 5.10 -6.18
N LEU A 84 5.75 4.36 -5.83
CA LEU A 84 4.39 4.62 -6.30
C LEU A 84 3.61 5.39 -5.22
N ARG A 85 2.82 6.38 -5.63
CA ARG A 85 2.00 7.20 -4.73
C ARG A 85 0.68 7.57 -5.39
N LYS A 86 -0.33 7.86 -4.59
CA LYS A 86 -1.58 8.46 -5.08
C LYS A 86 -1.36 9.93 -5.44
N ARG A 87 -2.15 10.43 -6.40
CA ARG A 87 -2.14 11.83 -6.82
C ARG A 87 -2.58 12.75 -5.69
N ILE A 88 -3.66 12.38 -5.01
CA ILE A 88 -4.09 13.02 -3.77
C ILE A 88 -3.56 12.19 -2.60
N LEU A 89 -2.66 12.76 -1.82
CA LEU A 89 -2.07 12.05 -0.68
C LEU A 89 -3.09 11.82 0.44
N ASN A 90 -3.80 12.89 0.80
CA ASN A 90 -4.72 12.88 1.91
C ASN A 90 -5.88 11.90 1.68
N THR A 91 -6.10 11.02 2.64
CA THR A 91 -7.10 9.95 2.53
C THR A 91 -8.54 10.47 2.49
N GLU A 92 -8.88 11.47 3.30
CA GLU A 92 -10.22 12.05 3.35
C GLU A 92 -10.55 12.80 2.05
N MET A 93 -9.58 13.55 1.53
CA MET A 93 -9.72 14.27 0.27
C MET A 93 -9.89 13.31 -0.92
N ARG A 94 -9.22 12.14 -0.89
CA ARG A 94 -9.45 11.07 -1.88
C ARG A 94 -10.87 10.52 -1.81
N ALA A 95 -11.40 10.25 -0.61
CA ALA A 95 -12.76 9.77 -0.45
C ALA A 95 -13.78 10.77 -1.00
N LYS A 96 -13.61 12.06 -0.70
CA LYS A 96 -14.46 13.14 -1.24
C LYS A 96 -14.38 13.23 -2.77
N ASN A 97 -13.19 13.09 -3.36
CA ASN A 97 -13.03 13.17 -4.81
C ASN A 97 -13.64 11.95 -5.52
N ARG A 98 -13.58 10.76 -4.92
CA ARG A 98 -14.28 9.57 -5.42
C ARG A 98 -15.79 9.74 -5.37
N SER A 99 -16.34 10.27 -4.27
CA SER A 99 -17.78 10.51 -4.17
C SER A 99 -18.27 11.58 -5.15
N ALA A 100 -17.49 12.65 -5.38
CA ALA A 100 -17.82 13.70 -6.34
C ALA A 100 -17.80 13.20 -7.79
N LYS A 101 -16.83 12.36 -8.16
CA LYS A 101 -16.82 11.74 -9.49
C LYS A 101 -18.02 10.81 -9.72
N ASN A 102 -18.45 10.09 -8.69
CA ASN A 102 -19.61 9.20 -8.78
C ASN A 102 -20.95 9.95 -8.85
N SER A 103 -21.03 11.23 -8.49
CA SER A 103 -22.26 12.02 -8.63
C SER A 103 -22.44 12.67 -10.00
N ASP A 104 -21.36 12.82 -10.76
CA ASP A 104 -21.37 13.39 -12.12
C ASP A 104 -21.57 12.32 -13.21
N THR A 105 -21.79 11.05 -12.84
CA THR A 105 -22.11 9.93 -13.75
C THR A 105 -23.50 9.40 -13.42
#